data_AF-A0AAU5RX05-F1
#
_entry.id   AF-A0AAU5RX05-F1
#
_cell.length_a   1.000
_cell.length_b   1.000
_cell.length_c   1.000
_cell.angle_alpha   90.00
_cell.angle_beta   90.00
_cell.angle_gamma   90.00
#
_symmetry.space_group_name_H-M   'P 1'
#
loop_
_entity.id
_entity.type
_entity.pdbx_description
1 polymer ?
#
loop_
_entity_poly.entity_id
_entity_poly.type
_entity_poly.pdbx_seq_one_letter_code
_entity_poly.pdbx_strand_id
1 'polypeptide(L)'
;MRRFRSAVTATAAMAAVLGAAGSAAADTGSGATPGATSSTSAGTGATKGAGGSRDGAVRLCKRVPAIDARIDRALARLNGPATKRGSVARLQKRVSAAQSKGQTAVETYLNDRLTFRKSLVPTLTQRSSDLDAVRTWCGAQGYASKPAAK
;
A
#
# COMPACT_ATOMS: atom_id res chain seq x y z
N MET A 1 -8.18 -27.29 26.45
CA MET A 1 -9.37 -26.43 26.18
C MET A 1 -9.39 -25.32 27.21
N ARG A 2 -9.15 -24.06 26.84
CA ARG A 2 -9.26 -22.90 27.74
C ARG A 2 -10.32 -21.97 27.16
N ARG A 3 -11.45 -21.90 27.88
CA ARG A 3 -12.64 -21.11 27.55
C ARG A 3 -12.39 -19.68 28.01
N PHE A 4 -12.13 -18.75 27.09
CA PHE A 4 -12.19 -17.34 27.40
C PHE A 4 -13.63 -16.85 27.21
N ARG A 5 -14.26 -16.47 28.32
CA ARG A 5 -15.60 -15.90 28.40
C ARG A 5 -15.53 -14.44 27.93
N SER A 6 -16.37 -14.10 26.95
CA SER A 6 -16.63 -12.76 26.47
C SER A 6 -17.29 -11.90 27.54
N ALA A 7 -16.83 -10.65 27.70
CA ALA A 7 -17.58 -9.60 28.38
C ALA A 7 -18.03 -8.59 27.32
N VAL A 8 -19.34 -8.55 27.09
CA VAL A 8 -20.05 -7.57 26.29
C VAL A 8 -20.48 -6.46 27.25
N THR A 9 -19.98 -5.25 27.07
CA THR A 9 -20.51 -4.05 27.72
C THR A 9 -21.17 -3.19 26.66
N ALA A 10 -22.50 -3.26 26.61
CA ALA A 10 -23.36 -2.34 25.90
C ALA A 10 -23.65 -1.15 26.82
N THR A 11 -23.28 0.05 26.40
CA THR A 11 -23.77 1.30 26.98
C THR A 11 -24.35 2.13 25.85
N ALA A 12 -25.67 2.21 25.83
CA ALA A 12 -26.43 3.17 25.05
C ALA A 12 -26.47 4.51 25.79
N ALA A 13 -26.21 5.60 25.09
CA ALA A 13 -26.70 6.92 25.47
C ALA A 13 -26.91 7.76 24.21
N MET A 14 -28.16 8.14 24.00
CA MET A 14 -28.67 9.05 22.98
C MET A 14 -28.20 10.48 23.26
N ALA A 15 -27.90 11.26 22.21
CA ALA A 15 -28.20 12.69 22.16
C ALA A 15 -28.04 13.20 20.71
N ALA A 16 -29.17 13.44 20.06
CA ALA A 16 -29.25 14.21 18.83
C ALA A 16 -29.08 15.70 19.15
N VAL A 17 -28.21 16.40 18.42
CA VAL A 17 -28.25 17.86 18.30
C VAL A 17 -28.26 18.19 16.81
N LEU A 18 -29.44 18.58 16.34
CA LEU A 18 -29.65 19.30 15.09
C LEU A 18 -29.50 20.80 15.37
N GLY A 19 -28.84 21.50 14.45
CA GLY A 19 -29.12 22.92 14.21
C GLY A 19 -27.92 23.86 14.36
N ALA A 20 -27.41 24.35 13.24
CA ALA A 20 -27.37 25.78 12.93
C ALA A 20 -26.80 26.00 11.52
N ALA A 21 -27.67 26.37 10.59
CA ALA A 21 -27.30 27.04 9.35
C ALA A 21 -26.84 28.48 9.68
N GLY A 22 -25.81 28.96 9.00
CA GLY A 22 -25.32 30.33 9.13
C GLY A 22 -24.35 30.67 7.99
N SER A 23 -24.88 31.30 6.96
CA SER A 23 -24.16 31.91 5.83
C SER A 23 -23.51 33.23 6.27
N ALA A 24 -22.33 33.57 5.74
CA ALA A 24 -22.04 34.86 5.08
C ALA A 24 -20.53 35.07 4.84
N ALA A 25 -20.26 35.67 3.69
CA ALA A 25 -18.97 36.04 3.14
C ALA A 25 -18.30 37.23 3.85
N ALA A 26 -16.99 37.40 3.63
CA ALA A 26 -16.42 38.66 3.17
C ALA A 26 -14.97 38.49 2.70
N ASP A 27 -14.76 38.97 1.48
CA ASP A 27 -13.52 39.11 0.72
C ASP A 27 -12.55 40.18 1.26
N THR A 28 -11.39 40.19 0.62
CA THR A 28 -10.45 41.30 0.39
C THR A 28 -9.38 41.60 1.43
N GLY A 29 -8.12 41.56 0.96
CA GLY A 29 -6.95 42.06 1.67
C GLY A 29 -5.65 41.74 0.94
N SER A 30 -5.47 42.29 -0.26
CA SER A 30 -4.16 42.38 -0.93
C SER A 30 -3.19 43.21 -0.09
N GLY A 31 -1.93 42.77 0.04
CA GLY A 31 -0.83 43.68 0.36
C GLY A 31 0.42 43.04 1.00
N ALA A 32 1.55 43.20 0.31
CA ALA A 32 2.93 43.28 0.81
C ALA A 32 3.78 41.99 1.01
N THR A 33 4.54 41.64 -0.03
CA THR A 33 5.98 41.34 0.07
C THR A 33 6.76 42.65 0.31
N PRO A 34 7.97 42.69 0.91
CA PRO A 34 9.11 41.79 0.62
C PRO A 34 10.01 41.42 1.82
N GLY A 35 10.88 40.42 1.64
CA GLY A 35 11.90 40.09 2.65
C GLY A 35 12.84 38.98 2.21
N ALA A 36 13.71 39.26 1.24
CA ALA A 36 14.86 38.44 0.95
C ALA A 36 15.87 38.56 2.10
N THR A 37 16.25 37.45 2.72
CA THR A 37 17.43 37.39 3.59
C THR A 37 18.28 36.22 3.17
N SER A 38 19.33 36.56 2.42
CA SER A 38 20.44 35.69 2.05
C SER A 38 21.10 35.17 3.32
N SER A 39 21.18 33.85 3.49
CA SER A 39 22.08 33.21 4.44
C SER A 39 23.11 32.42 3.66
N THR A 40 24.23 33.09 3.36
CA THR A 40 25.45 32.46 2.88
C THR A 40 26.12 31.77 4.07
N SER A 41 26.29 30.45 3.99
CA SER A 41 27.34 29.75 4.74
C SER A 41 27.85 28.62 3.88
N ALA A 42 28.99 28.88 3.26
CA ALA A 42 29.79 27.91 2.54
C ALA A 42 30.42 26.94 3.54
N GLY A 43 30.10 25.66 3.41
CA GLY A 43 30.83 24.53 3.97
C GLY A 43 31.26 23.63 2.82
N THR A 44 32.52 23.77 2.43
CA THR A 44 33.21 23.04 1.37
C THR A 44 33.32 21.55 1.70
N GLY A 45 32.88 20.68 0.78
CA GLY A 45 33.36 19.29 0.71
C GLY A 45 32.31 18.20 0.44
N ALA A 46 31.81 18.11 -0.80
CA ALA A 46 31.39 16.83 -1.39
C ALA A 46 31.23 16.98 -2.92
N THR A 47 32.30 16.72 -3.65
CA THR A 47 32.24 16.45 -5.09
C THR A 47 31.65 15.06 -5.32
N LYS A 48 30.56 14.99 -6.13
CA LYS A 48 30.18 13.93 -7.10
C LYS A 48 28.67 13.64 -7.06
N GLY A 49 27.93 14.31 -7.96
CA GLY A 49 26.58 13.90 -8.38
C GLY A 49 25.39 14.53 -7.67
N ALA A 50 25.38 15.85 -7.43
CA ALA A 50 24.22 16.57 -6.89
C ALA A 50 23.77 17.69 -7.84
N GLY A 51 23.23 17.30 -9.00
CA GLY A 51 22.50 18.19 -9.89
C GLY A 51 21.02 18.16 -9.53
N GLY A 52 20.51 19.27 -9.01
CA GLY A 52 19.20 19.39 -8.35
C GLY A 52 18.01 18.72 -9.06
N SER A 53 17.46 17.70 -8.41
CA SER A 53 16.05 17.34 -8.58
C SER A 53 15.34 17.50 -7.25
N ARG A 54 14.14 18.08 -7.29
CA ARG A 54 13.17 17.89 -6.21
C ARG A 54 12.61 16.49 -6.46
N ASP A 55 12.94 15.60 -5.54
CA ASP A 55 13.70 14.38 -5.88
C ASP A 55 12.82 13.11 -6.02
N GLY A 56 11.83 13.14 -6.91
CA GLY A 56 10.89 12.02 -7.11
C GLY A 56 11.60 10.69 -7.39
N ALA A 57 12.64 10.71 -8.24
CA ALA A 57 13.44 9.55 -8.61
C ALA A 57 14.30 9.02 -7.45
N VAL A 58 14.96 9.91 -6.68
CA VAL A 58 15.74 9.52 -5.49
C VAL A 58 14.85 8.85 -4.45
N ARG A 59 13.65 9.42 -4.19
CA ARG A 59 12.69 8.81 -3.27
C ARG A 59 12.14 7.49 -3.79
N LEU A 60 12.01 7.32 -5.11
CA LEU A 60 11.64 6.04 -5.71
C LEU A 60 12.75 5.00 -5.50
N CYS A 61 14.00 5.31 -5.85
CA CYS A 61 15.12 4.39 -5.70
C CYS A 61 15.32 3.89 -4.27
N LYS A 62 15.15 4.77 -3.27
CA LYS A 62 15.18 4.38 -1.84
C LYS A 62 14.07 3.38 -1.47
N ARG A 63 12.95 3.35 -2.21
CA ARG A 63 11.78 2.50 -1.94
C ARG A 63 11.72 1.24 -2.78
N VAL A 64 12.39 1.18 -3.93
CA VAL A 64 12.37 0.02 -4.85
C VAL A 64 12.59 -1.31 -4.13
N PRO A 65 13.61 -1.48 -3.27
CA PRO A 65 13.83 -2.76 -2.58
C PRO A 65 12.65 -3.20 -1.70
N ALA A 66 11.97 -2.24 -1.06
CA ALA A 66 10.82 -2.51 -0.21
C ALA A 66 9.57 -2.83 -1.05
N ILE A 67 9.42 -2.22 -2.22
CA ILE A 67 8.32 -2.50 -3.16
C ILE A 67 8.50 -3.90 -3.74
N ASP A 68 9.69 -4.24 -4.22
CA ASP A 68 10.03 -5.58 -4.74
C ASP A 68 9.70 -6.66 -3.70
N ALA A 69 10.21 -6.50 -2.48
CA ALA A 69 9.98 -7.48 -1.42
C ALA A 69 8.48 -7.60 -1.04
N ARG A 70 7.68 -6.54 -1.20
CA ARG A 70 6.23 -6.60 -1.00
C ARG A 70 5.53 -7.38 -2.10
N ILE A 71 5.94 -7.18 -3.36
CA ILE A 71 5.39 -7.90 -4.52
C ILE A 71 5.74 -9.39 -4.40
N ASP A 72 7.00 -9.73 -4.10
CA ASP A 72 7.43 -11.12 -3.92
C ASP A 72 6.61 -11.82 -2.83
N ARG A 73 6.46 -11.19 -1.65
CA ARG A 73 5.65 -11.75 -0.56
C ARG A 73 4.17 -11.89 -0.94
N ALA A 74 3.64 -10.98 -1.75
CA ALA A 74 2.26 -11.06 -2.22
C ALA A 74 2.08 -12.23 -3.18
N LEU A 75 2.96 -12.37 -4.17
CA LEU A 75 2.98 -13.48 -5.12
C LEU A 75 3.16 -14.83 -4.40
N ALA A 76 4.14 -14.93 -3.50
CA ALA A 76 4.38 -16.14 -2.70
C ALA A 76 3.15 -16.54 -1.86
N ARG A 77 2.41 -15.55 -1.32
CA ARG A 77 1.17 -15.82 -0.57
C ARG A 77 0.05 -16.28 -1.49
N LEU A 78 -0.14 -15.63 -2.64
CA LEU A 78 -1.19 -15.97 -3.60
C LEU A 78 -0.98 -17.37 -4.20
N ASN A 79 0.26 -17.69 -4.55
CA ASN A 79 0.67 -18.97 -5.13
C ASN A 79 0.96 -20.07 -4.09
N GLY A 80 0.77 -19.77 -2.80
CA GLY A 80 0.99 -20.74 -1.73
C GLY A 80 0.00 -21.92 -1.77
N PRO A 81 0.27 -23.00 -1.00
CA PRO A 81 -0.59 -24.17 -0.97
C PRO A 81 -1.95 -23.90 -0.31
N ALA A 82 -2.88 -24.87 -0.42
CA ALA A 82 -4.22 -24.77 0.16
C ALA A 82 -4.26 -24.65 1.69
N THR A 83 -3.16 -24.93 2.38
CA THR A 83 -3.01 -24.75 3.84
C THR A 83 -2.74 -23.29 4.23
N LYS A 84 -2.19 -22.47 3.31
CA LYS A 84 -1.81 -21.09 3.61
C LYS A 84 -3.00 -20.13 3.51
N ARG A 85 -3.15 -19.25 4.49
CA ARG A 85 -4.18 -18.20 4.45
C ARG A 85 -3.86 -17.19 3.34
N GLY A 86 -4.84 -16.93 2.49
CA GLY A 86 -4.72 -15.93 1.41
C GLY A 86 -4.24 -16.49 0.07
N SER A 87 -3.91 -17.79 -0.01
CA SER A 87 -3.61 -18.43 -1.29
C SER A 87 -4.87 -18.65 -2.12
N VAL A 88 -4.69 -18.66 -3.44
CA VAL A 88 -5.72 -19.01 -4.42
C VAL A 88 -6.19 -20.44 -4.17
N ALA A 89 -5.25 -21.38 -3.95
CA ALA A 89 -5.55 -22.78 -3.70
C ALA A 89 -6.47 -23.00 -2.48
N ARG A 90 -6.24 -22.27 -1.38
CA ARG A 90 -7.10 -22.38 -0.18
C ARG A 90 -8.49 -21.84 -0.46
N LEU A 91 -8.59 -20.74 -1.21
CA LEU A 91 -9.87 -20.14 -1.51
C LEU A 91 -10.68 -21.01 -2.47
N GLN A 92 -10.03 -21.61 -3.48
CA GLN A 92 -10.64 -22.61 -4.37
C GLN A 92 -11.22 -23.79 -3.56
N LYS A 93 -10.47 -24.34 -2.60
CA LYS A 93 -10.97 -25.41 -1.73
C LYS A 93 -12.22 -25.00 -0.94
N ARG A 94 -12.31 -23.74 -0.51
CA ARG A 94 -13.48 -23.22 0.21
C ARG A 94 -14.69 -23.01 -0.70
N VAL A 95 -14.47 -22.59 -1.95
CA VAL A 95 -15.53 -22.52 -2.97
C VAL A 95 -16.12 -23.91 -3.18
N SER A 96 -15.28 -24.91 -3.48
CA SER A 96 -15.73 -26.29 -3.71
C SER A 96 -16.48 -26.87 -2.50
N ALA A 97 -16.06 -26.54 -1.28
CA ALA A 97 -16.74 -26.98 -0.05
C ALA A 97 -18.08 -26.27 0.20
N ALA A 98 -18.27 -25.03 -0.28
CA ALA A 98 -19.54 -24.33 -0.21
C ALA A 98 -20.52 -24.88 -1.27
N GLN A 99 -20.00 -25.10 -2.48
CA GLN A 99 -20.73 -25.71 -3.59
C GLN A 99 -21.24 -27.11 -3.22
N SER A 100 -20.39 -27.97 -2.63
CA SER A 100 -20.78 -29.32 -2.22
C SER A 100 -21.83 -29.34 -1.10
N LYS A 101 -22.06 -28.21 -0.43
CA LYS A 101 -23.05 -28.04 0.64
C LYS A 101 -24.29 -27.27 0.18
N GLY A 102 -24.37 -26.88 -1.10
CA GLY A 102 -25.47 -26.06 -1.63
C GLY A 102 -25.53 -24.66 -1.03
N GLN A 103 -24.42 -24.11 -0.53
CA GLN A 103 -24.39 -22.80 0.13
C GLN A 103 -24.18 -21.67 -0.89
N THR A 104 -25.17 -21.42 -1.75
CA THR A 104 -25.05 -20.55 -2.93
C THR A 104 -24.54 -19.14 -2.60
N ALA A 105 -25.09 -18.47 -1.58
CA ALA A 105 -24.64 -17.12 -1.21
C ALA A 105 -23.17 -17.09 -0.74
N VAL A 106 -22.74 -18.14 -0.04
CA VAL A 106 -21.35 -18.28 0.41
C VAL A 106 -20.44 -18.59 -0.78
N GLU A 107 -20.88 -19.47 -1.68
CA GLU A 107 -20.17 -19.80 -2.90
C GLU A 107 -19.92 -18.55 -3.75
N THR A 108 -20.96 -17.76 -4.04
CA THR A 108 -20.85 -16.51 -4.82
C THR A 108 -19.82 -15.57 -4.21
N TYR A 109 -19.94 -15.27 -2.92
CA TYR A 109 -18.99 -14.40 -2.22
C TYR A 109 -17.55 -14.93 -2.28
N LEU A 110 -17.36 -16.25 -2.16
CA LEU A 110 -16.03 -16.84 -2.23
C LEU A 110 -15.48 -16.86 -3.67
N ASN A 111 -16.33 -17.03 -4.67
CA ASN A 111 -15.99 -16.97 -6.09
C ASN A 111 -15.53 -15.56 -6.48
N ASP A 112 -16.23 -14.50 -6.08
CA ASP A 112 -15.81 -13.12 -6.37
C ASP A 112 -14.42 -12.84 -5.81
N ARG A 113 -14.19 -13.27 -4.56
CA ARG A 113 -12.88 -13.16 -3.92
C ARG A 113 -11.80 -13.99 -4.62
N LEU A 114 -12.18 -15.14 -5.16
CA LEU A 114 -11.28 -16.01 -5.89
C LEU A 114 -10.88 -15.37 -7.21
N THR A 115 -11.84 -14.85 -7.96
CA THR A 115 -11.63 -14.09 -9.20
C THR A 115 -10.72 -12.90 -8.96
N PHE A 116 -10.99 -12.09 -7.93
CA PHE A 116 -10.12 -10.97 -7.57
C PHE A 116 -8.69 -11.42 -7.22
N ARG A 117 -8.52 -12.50 -6.44
CA ARG A 117 -7.16 -13.00 -6.14
C ARG A 117 -6.43 -13.53 -7.36
N LYS A 118 -7.15 -14.19 -8.28
CA LYS A 118 -6.58 -14.67 -9.54
C LYS A 118 -6.15 -13.50 -10.43
N SER A 119 -6.92 -12.41 -10.50
CA SER A 119 -6.56 -11.23 -11.29
C SER A 119 -5.35 -10.48 -10.73
N LEU A 120 -5.07 -10.55 -9.43
CA LEU A 120 -3.87 -9.95 -8.84
C LEU A 120 -2.56 -10.61 -9.30
N VAL A 121 -2.55 -11.91 -9.61
CA VAL A 121 -1.33 -12.64 -9.97
C VAL A 121 -0.66 -12.06 -11.22
N PRO A 122 -1.34 -11.93 -12.38
CA PRO A 122 -0.73 -11.34 -13.57
C PRO A 122 -0.36 -9.87 -13.35
N THR A 123 -1.20 -9.08 -12.64
CA THR A 123 -0.88 -7.68 -12.35
C THR A 123 0.37 -7.52 -11.49
N LEU A 124 0.56 -8.36 -10.47
CA LEU A 124 1.74 -8.31 -9.62
C LEU A 124 2.99 -8.83 -10.34
N THR A 125 2.83 -9.82 -11.21
CA THR A 125 3.92 -10.34 -12.05
C THR A 125 4.41 -9.25 -13.01
N GLN A 126 3.49 -8.56 -13.69
CA GLN A 126 3.84 -7.44 -14.57
C GLN A 126 4.56 -6.33 -13.80
N ARG A 127 4.03 -5.93 -12.63
CA ARG A 127 4.68 -4.92 -11.79
C ARG A 127 6.09 -5.32 -11.34
N SER A 128 6.32 -6.61 -11.10
CA SER A 128 7.67 -7.10 -10.80
C SER A 128 8.60 -6.89 -11.99
N SER A 129 8.14 -7.22 -13.20
CA SER A 129 8.91 -7.03 -14.43
C SER A 129 9.19 -5.55 -14.70
N ASP A 130 8.20 -4.67 -14.51
CA ASP A 130 8.35 -3.23 -14.72
C ASP A 130 9.40 -2.63 -13.76
N LEU A 131 9.51 -3.18 -12.55
CA LEU A 131 10.50 -2.74 -11.56
C LEU A 131 11.92 -3.15 -11.89
N ASP A 132 12.15 -4.14 -12.76
CA ASP A 132 13.51 -4.58 -13.10
C ASP A 132 14.28 -3.48 -13.85
N ALA A 133 13.62 -2.73 -14.75
CA ALA A 133 14.20 -1.57 -15.42
C ALA A 133 14.52 -0.45 -14.40
N VAL A 134 13.61 -0.19 -13.47
CA VAL A 134 13.80 0.81 -12.41
C VAL A 134 14.96 0.41 -11.49
N ARG A 135 15.06 -0.86 -11.11
CA ARG A 135 16.13 -1.39 -10.27
C ARG A 135 17.49 -1.26 -10.95
N THR A 136 17.55 -1.56 -12.24
CA THR A 136 18.76 -1.41 -13.06
C THR A 136 19.22 0.04 -13.09
N TRP A 137 18.30 0.98 -13.37
CA TRP A 137 18.61 2.40 -13.37
C TRP A 137 19.04 2.90 -11.99
N CYS A 138 18.30 2.56 -10.93
CA CYS A 138 18.67 2.94 -9.55
C CYS A 138 20.05 2.38 -9.14
N GLY A 139 20.40 1.18 -9.60
CA GLY A 139 21.74 0.60 -9.38
C GLY A 139 22.85 1.41 -10.04
N ALA A 140 22.65 1.88 -11.27
CA ALA A 140 23.59 2.77 -11.96
C ALA A 140 23.78 4.11 -11.22
N GLN A 141 22.76 4.55 -10.48
CA GLN A 141 22.79 5.75 -9.64
C GLN A 141 23.35 5.51 -8.22
N GLY A 142 23.83 4.29 -7.92
CA GLY A 142 24.47 3.95 -6.64
C GLY A 142 23.51 3.51 -5.52
N TYR A 143 22.24 3.22 -5.82
CA TYR A 143 21.28 2.71 -4.83
C TYR A 143 21.32 1.18 -4.73
N ALA A 144 20.99 0.66 -3.54
CA ALA A 144 20.97 -0.78 -3.29
C ALA A 144 19.96 -1.51 -4.20
N SER A 145 20.43 -2.60 -4.82
CA SER A 145 19.60 -3.54 -5.58
C SER A 145 18.91 -4.56 -4.65
N LYS A 146 17.96 -5.32 -5.20
CA LYS A 146 17.08 -6.26 -4.48
C LYS A 146 17.85 -7.09 -3.45
N PRO A 147 17.47 -7.07 -2.15
CA PRO A 147 18.07 -7.98 -1.18
C PRO A 147 17.72 -9.42 -1.54
N ALA A 148 18.70 -10.33 -1.41
CA ALA A 148 18.47 -11.76 -1.63
C ALA A 148 17.29 -12.25 -0.78
N ALA A 149 16.40 -13.04 -1.39
CA ALA A 149 15.29 -13.66 -0.67
C ALA A 149 15.85 -14.54 0.45
N LYS A 150 15.41 -14.30 1.68
CA LYS A 150 15.67 -15.17 2.84
C LYS A 150 14.63 -16.27 2.93
#